data_AF-A0A916DNX9-F1
#
_entry.id   AF-A0A916DNX9-F1
#
_cell.length_a   1.000
_cell.length_b   1.000
_cell.length_c   1.000
_cell.angle_alpha   90.00
_cell.angle_beta   90.00
_cell.angle_gamma   90.00
#
_symmetry.space_group_name_H-M   'P 1'
#
loop_
_entity.id
_entity.type
_entity.pdbx_description
1 polymer ?
#
loop_
_entity_poly.entity_id
_entity_poly.type
_entity_poly.pdbx_seq_one_letter_code
_entity_poly.pdbx_strand_id
1 'polypeptide(L)'
;MMIGSKKYCSIFFGIVCMIMVTNLKAQKQRFNGNYPLATPSKSESQIKAEYEKTVTAMLGGVRLMGLNTTPTSREDPEAFTKDDYKEVVEEMNVYAIELCQKLGTDYANKLKKISKAIKSNKFSSAESDLESIGAQSSKEAETIFFIWKEYLRDKENKAPWTDPENIKITRVYRAMLAYVSKNYERPFGAQAEQGAIIADAAQALSNCMENPTELAWKGESKMTMRKEDELRRLASNVSYYNWRMHNPISGKRAAQIDETVVRHLQQALYDVVRTTIENKDRWDNDPAHGANLLRLFEDTKGSGWTVNGDKAHKKN
;
A
#
# COMPACT_ATOMS: atom_id res chain seq x y z
N MET A 1 -33.73 18.76 -51.67
CA MET A 1 -33.68 19.37 -50.33
C MET A 1 -33.02 18.39 -49.37
N MET A 2 -31.71 18.52 -49.15
CA MET A 2 -30.97 17.72 -48.18
C MET A 2 -30.15 18.68 -47.33
N ILE A 3 -30.69 19.08 -46.17
CA ILE A 3 -29.93 19.83 -45.16
C ILE A 3 -30.37 19.29 -43.81
N GLY A 4 -29.47 18.59 -43.11
CA GLY A 4 -29.65 18.32 -41.68
C GLY A 4 -29.20 16.96 -41.16
N SER A 5 -27.94 16.54 -41.37
CA SER A 5 -27.39 15.49 -40.49
C SER A 5 -25.90 15.62 -40.12
N LYS A 6 -25.16 16.58 -40.70
CA LYS A 6 -23.71 16.72 -40.42
C LYS A 6 -23.34 17.52 -39.16
N LYS A 7 -24.29 18.20 -38.51
CA LYS A 7 -24.00 19.02 -37.30
C LYS A 7 -24.05 18.24 -35.97
N TYR A 8 -24.75 17.12 -35.91
CA TYR A 8 -24.88 16.34 -34.66
C TYR A 8 -23.76 15.31 -34.48
N CYS A 9 -23.16 14.83 -35.56
CA CYS A 9 -22.11 13.80 -35.51
C CYS A 9 -20.77 14.34 -34.98
N SER A 10 -20.43 15.59 -35.30
CA SER A 10 -19.20 16.26 -34.83
C SER A 10 -19.28 16.70 -33.36
N ILE A 11 -20.47 17.07 -32.88
CA ILE A 11 -20.69 17.39 -31.45
C ILE A 11 -20.63 16.11 -30.61
N PHE A 12 -21.22 15.01 -31.08
CA PHE A 12 -21.13 13.72 -30.40
C PHE A 12 -19.69 13.19 -30.35
N PHE A 13 -18.92 13.31 -31.44
CA PHE A 13 -17.51 12.90 -31.47
C PHE A 13 -16.64 13.80 -30.58
N GLY A 14 -16.91 15.09 -30.52
CA GLY A 14 -16.23 16.04 -29.62
C GLY A 14 -16.51 15.76 -28.13
N ILE A 15 -17.74 15.39 -27.78
CA ILE A 15 -18.12 15.00 -26.41
C ILE A 15 -17.50 13.65 -26.05
N VAL A 16 -17.48 12.66 -26.94
CA VAL A 16 -16.82 11.37 -26.71
C VAL A 16 -15.30 11.53 -26.55
N CYS A 17 -14.66 12.38 -27.35
CA CYS A 17 -13.24 12.71 -27.19
C CYS A 17 -12.95 13.51 -25.92
N MET A 18 -13.82 14.46 -25.51
CA MET A 18 -13.68 15.15 -24.22
C MET A 18 -13.90 14.20 -23.03
N ILE A 19 -14.83 13.24 -23.13
CA ILE A 19 -15.05 12.20 -22.11
C ILE A 19 -13.86 11.23 -22.04
N MET A 20 -13.23 10.88 -23.16
CA MET A 20 -11.99 10.09 -23.14
C MET A 20 -10.79 10.86 -22.58
N VAL A 21 -10.64 12.15 -22.93
CA VAL A 21 -9.54 12.99 -22.42
C VAL A 21 -9.73 13.33 -20.94
N THR A 22 -10.97 13.47 -20.46
CA THR A 22 -11.26 13.63 -19.03
C THR A 22 -11.13 12.32 -18.26
N ASN A 23 -11.42 11.15 -18.85
CA ASN A 23 -11.10 9.85 -18.24
C ASN A 23 -9.58 9.59 -18.18
N LEU A 24 -8.81 9.99 -19.18
CA LEU A 24 -7.33 9.92 -19.17
C LEU A 24 -6.71 10.91 -18.18
N LYS A 25 -7.29 12.11 -18.01
CA LYS A 25 -6.86 13.06 -16.97
C LYS A 25 -7.33 12.65 -15.57
N ALA A 26 -8.49 12.02 -15.43
CA ALA A 26 -8.96 11.42 -14.18
C ALA A 26 -8.11 10.21 -13.77
N GLN A 27 -7.49 9.50 -14.72
CA GLN A 27 -6.45 8.52 -14.42
C GLN A 27 -5.15 9.16 -13.93
N LYS A 28 -4.81 10.40 -14.35
CA LYS A 28 -3.60 11.10 -13.91
C LYS A 28 -3.70 11.76 -12.53
N GLN A 29 -4.89 11.90 -11.94
CA GLN A 29 -5.09 12.65 -10.68
C GLN A 29 -5.81 11.89 -9.55
N ARG A 30 -6.05 10.57 -9.64
CA ARG A 30 -6.87 9.83 -8.66
C ARG A 30 -6.14 8.91 -7.67
N PHE A 31 -4.86 9.12 -7.42
CA PHE A 31 -4.11 8.27 -6.49
C PHE A 31 -3.47 9.15 -5.43
N ASN A 32 -3.63 8.81 -4.15
CA ASN A 32 -2.68 9.27 -3.13
C ASN A 32 -1.30 8.85 -3.66
N GLY A 33 -0.51 9.82 -4.14
CA GLY A 33 0.48 9.65 -5.22
C GLY A 33 1.60 8.64 -4.96
N ASN A 34 1.70 8.20 -3.71
CA ASN A 34 2.78 7.38 -3.18
C ASN A 34 2.44 5.90 -3.05
N TYR A 35 1.27 5.41 -3.47
CA TYR A 35 1.03 3.95 -3.51
C TYR A 35 1.26 3.38 -4.91
N PRO A 36 1.99 2.24 -5.03
CA PRO A 36 1.99 1.43 -6.25
C PRO A 36 0.60 0.87 -6.54
N LEU A 37 0.25 0.68 -7.81
CA LEU A 37 -1.07 0.20 -8.22
C LEU A 37 -1.02 -1.07 -9.06
N ALA A 38 -0.06 -1.96 -8.79
CA ALA A 38 0.07 -3.22 -9.51
C ALA A 38 0.04 -2.99 -11.04
N THR A 39 1.11 -2.40 -11.57
CA THR A 39 1.07 -1.92 -12.95
C THR A 39 1.09 -3.09 -13.94
N PRO A 40 0.23 -3.11 -14.98
CA PRO A 40 0.29 -4.15 -16.00
C PRO A 40 1.67 -4.18 -16.66
N SER A 41 2.31 -5.34 -16.68
CA SER A 41 3.71 -5.51 -17.10
C SER A 41 3.97 -5.34 -18.60
N LYS A 42 2.97 -4.91 -19.39
CA LYS A 42 3.03 -4.89 -20.87
C LYS A 42 3.15 -3.49 -21.46
N SER A 43 2.97 -2.42 -20.69
CA SER A 43 3.09 -1.05 -21.21
C SER A 43 4.40 -0.41 -20.79
N GLU A 44 5.21 0.01 -21.77
CA GLU A 44 6.50 0.67 -21.52
C GLU A 44 6.36 1.91 -20.62
N SER A 45 5.35 2.75 -20.88
CA SER A 45 5.08 3.95 -20.07
C SER A 45 4.79 3.63 -18.60
N GLN A 46 4.18 2.47 -18.35
CA GLN A 46 3.82 1.98 -17.03
C GLN A 46 5.03 1.38 -16.31
N ILE A 47 5.84 0.58 -17.01
CA ILE A 47 7.10 0.05 -16.49
C ILE A 47 8.07 1.19 -16.16
N LYS A 48 8.13 2.23 -17.00
CA LYS A 48 8.94 3.42 -16.76
C LYS A 48 8.49 4.18 -15.51
N ALA A 49 7.19 4.38 -15.33
CA ALA A 49 6.66 5.03 -14.13
C ALA A 49 6.97 4.21 -12.86
N GLU A 50 6.88 2.88 -12.92
CA GLU A 50 7.24 2.02 -11.80
C GLU A 50 8.74 2.04 -11.50
N TYR A 51 9.59 2.09 -12.53
CA TYR A 51 11.03 2.28 -12.40
C TYR A 51 11.37 3.60 -11.72
N GLU A 52 10.85 4.73 -12.24
CA GLU A 52 11.09 6.07 -11.69
C GLU A 52 10.69 6.16 -10.21
N LYS A 53 9.56 5.55 -9.85
CA LYS A 53 9.15 5.50 -8.43
C LYS A 53 10.03 4.57 -7.59
N THR A 54 10.50 3.45 -8.14
CA THR A 54 11.43 2.54 -7.45
C THR A 54 12.75 3.25 -7.13
N VAL A 55 13.35 3.94 -8.11
CA VAL A 55 14.60 4.71 -7.85
C VAL A 55 14.35 5.93 -6.96
N THR A 56 13.14 6.50 -6.97
CA THR A 56 12.72 7.53 -6.00
C THR A 56 12.60 6.97 -4.57
N ALA A 57 12.09 5.74 -4.41
CA ALA A 57 12.05 5.04 -3.14
C ALA A 57 13.47 4.78 -2.62
N MET A 58 14.37 4.32 -3.49
CA MET A 58 15.79 4.15 -3.17
C MET A 58 16.41 5.47 -2.68
N LEU A 59 16.14 6.58 -3.36
CA LEU A 59 16.59 7.92 -2.93
C LEU A 59 16.11 8.25 -1.52
N GLY A 60 14.84 7.95 -1.20
CA GLY A 60 14.30 8.07 0.15
C GLY A 60 15.08 7.28 1.18
N GLY A 61 15.37 6.00 0.90
CA GLY A 61 16.18 5.15 1.78
C GLY A 61 17.61 5.68 1.96
N VAL A 62 18.24 6.17 0.90
CA VAL A 62 19.59 6.77 0.97
C VAL A 62 19.62 8.02 1.83
N ARG A 63 18.63 8.91 1.68
CA ARG A 63 18.49 10.10 2.53
C ARG A 63 18.35 9.73 4.00
N LEU A 64 17.51 8.74 4.30
CA LEU A 64 17.33 8.22 5.64
C LEU A 64 18.64 7.66 6.21
N MET A 65 19.43 6.92 5.44
CA MET A 65 20.76 6.44 5.85
C MET A 65 21.77 7.56 6.11
N GLY A 66 21.67 8.65 5.35
CA GLY A 66 22.52 9.83 5.44
C GLY A 66 22.28 10.68 6.69
N LEU A 67 21.14 10.52 7.38
CA LEU A 67 20.85 11.28 8.60
C LEU A 67 21.80 10.87 9.74
N ASN A 68 22.29 11.86 10.48
CA ASN A 68 23.10 11.63 11.69
C ASN A 68 22.30 10.97 12.81
N THR A 69 20.97 11.07 12.77
CA THR A 69 20.06 10.46 13.74
C THR A 69 19.75 9.00 13.44
N THR A 70 20.16 8.47 12.29
CA THR A 70 19.93 7.07 11.93
C THR A 70 20.97 6.17 12.59
N PRO A 71 20.57 5.25 13.48
CA PRO A 71 21.50 4.40 14.24
C PRO A 71 22.33 3.48 13.32
N THR A 72 23.60 3.29 13.68
CA THR A 72 24.48 2.29 13.04
C THR A 72 24.35 0.90 13.66
N SER A 73 23.80 0.81 14.87
CA SER A 73 23.55 -0.45 15.57
C SER A 73 22.18 -0.41 16.25
N ARG A 74 21.61 -1.59 16.51
CA ARG A 74 20.24 -1.72 17.03
C ARG A 74 20.26 -1.80 18.56
N GLU A 75 20.38 -0.64 19.22
CA GLU A 75 20.17 -0.51 20.67
C GLU A 75 18.67 -0.47 21.01
N ASP A 76 17.94 0.30 20.22
CA ASP A 76 16.50 0.38 20.27
C ASP A 76 15.92 -0.66 19.30
N PRO A 77 15.16 -1.64 19.82
CA PRO A 77 14.81 -2.79 19.03
C PRO A 77 13.80 -2.46 17.91
N GLU A 78 13.05 -1.35 18.01
CA GLU A 78 12.15 -0.90 16.93
C GLU A 78 12.79 0.08 15.95
N ALA A 79 13.99 0.59 16.24
CA ALA A 79 14.64 1.54 15.35
C ALA A 79 15.18 0.84 14.10
N PHE A 80 14.89 1.41 12.94
CA PHE A 80 15.58 1.07 11.71
C PHE A 80 17.03 1.56 11.77
N THR A 81 17.97 0.65 11.57
CA THR A 81 19.39 0.94 11.46
C THR A 81 19.80 1.23 10.02
N LYS A 82 21.02 1.77 9.83
CA LYS A 82 21.59 1.94 8.49
C LYS A 82 21.65 0.64 7.71
N ASP A 83 21.90 -0.49 8.35
CA ASP A 83 21.99 -1.77 7.66
C ASP A 83 20.62 -2.29 7.22
N ASP A 84 19.57 -2.05 8.01
CA ASP A 84 18.18 -2.34 7.60
C ASP A 84 17.79 -1.55 6.34
N TYR A 85 18.15 -0.26 6.29
CA TYR A 85 17.92 0.54 5.09
C TYR A 85 18.73 0.04 3.88
N LYS A 86 19.99 -0.39 4.08
CA LYS A 86 20.82 -0.93 2.98
C LYS A 86 20.21 -2.20 2.40
N GLU A 87 19.73 -3.10 3.26
CA GLU A 87 19.07 -4.35 2.83
C GLU A 87 17.86 -4.06 1.96
N VAL A 88 16.94 -3.20 2.44
CA VAL A 88 15.74 -2.81 1.69
C VAL A 88 16.10 -2.08 0.39
N VAL A 89 17.06 -1.16 0.41
CA VAL A 89 17.47 -0.44 -0.82
C VAL A 89 18.14 -1.39 -1.82
N GLU A 90 18.82 -2.45 -1.37
CA GLU A 90 19.36 -3.47 -2.26
C GLU A 90 18.25 -4.31 -2.91
N GLU A 91 17.19 -4.68 -2.18
CA GLU A 91 16.00 -5.32 -2.77
C GLU A 91 15.36 -4.43 -3.85
N MET A 92 15.21 -3.13 -3.56
CA MET A 92 14.73 -2.15 -4.54
C MET A 92 15.67 -2.03 -5.75
N ASN A 93 16.98 -2.11 -5.54
CA ASN A 93 17.98 -2.07 -6.60
C ASN A 93 17.86 -3.29 -7.53
N VAL A 94 17.68 -4.49 -6.98
CA VAL A 94 17.41 -5.72 -7.75
C VAL A 94 16.16 -5.53 -8.61
N TYR A 95 15.07 -5.05 -8.00
CA TYR A 95 13.84 -4.80 -8.72
C TYR A 95 13.98 -3.73 -9.81
N ALA A 96 14.70 -2.64 -9.55
CA ALA A 96 14.98 -1.61 -10.55
C ALA A 96 15.77 -2.15 -11.74
N ILE A 97 16.72 -3.07 -11.52
CA ILE A 97 17.47 -3.74 -12.59
C ILE A 97 16.53 -4.58 -13.48
N GLU A 98 15.57 -5.31 -12.89
CA GLU A 98 14.57 -6.06 -13.66
C GLU A 98 13.71 -5.14 -14.53
N LEU A 99 13.32 -3.98 -14.01
CA LEU A 99 12.57 -2.98 -14.77
C LEU A 99 13.42 -2.38 -15.89
N CYS A 100 14.71 -2.11 -15.66
CA CYS A 100 15.64 -1.66 -16.69
C CYS A 100 15.74 -2.65 -17.85
N GLN A 101 15.79 -3.95 -17.57
CA GLN A 101 15.82 -5.01 -18.59
C GLN A 101 14.54 -4.99 -19.44
N LYS A 102 13.37 -4.85 -18.82
CA LYS A 102 12.09 -4.75 -19.51
C LYS A 102 11.97 -3.50 -20.38
N LEU A 103 12.60 -2.40 -19.96
CA LEU A 103 12.64 -1.13 -20.71
C LEU A 103 13.74 -1.09 -21.77
N GLY A 104 14.67 -2.05 -21.80
CA GLY A 104 15.84 -1.99 -22.68
C GLY A 104 16.79 -0.83 -22.37
N THR A 105 16.90 -0.42 -21.10
CA THR A 105 17.76 0.71 -20.67
C THR A 105 19.10 0.24 -20.10
N ASP A 106 20.16 0.99 -20.38
CA ASP A 106 21.53 0.69 -19.90
C ASP A 106 21.81 1.13 -18.46
N TYR A 107 20.78 1.53 -17.70
CA TYR A 107 20.96 2.02 -16.32
C TYR A 107 21.33 0.92 -15.32
N ALA A 108 21.26 -0.36 -15.68
CA ALA A 108 21.69 -1.47 -14.82
C ALA A 108 23.14 -1.33 -14.33
N ASN A 109 24.05 -0.82 -15.17
CA ASN A 109 25.44 -0.58 -14.75
C ASN A 109 25.58 0.60 -13.79
N LYS A 110 24.75 1.63 -13.92
CA LYS A 110 24.69 2.76 -12.99
C LYS A 110 24.13 2.32 -11.63
N LEU A 111 23.04 1.54 -11.63
CA LEU A 111 22.45 0.94 -10.43
C LEU A 111 23.45 0.10 -9.63
N LYS A 112 24.27 -0.73 -10.32
CA LYS A 112 25.38 -1.46 -9.67
C LYS A 112 26.42 -0.54 -9.01
N LYS A 113 26.72 0.63 -9.61
CA LYS A 113 27.64 1.61 -9.01
C LYS A 113 27.01 2.28 -7.79
N ILE A 114 25.73 2.64 -7.87
CA ILE A 114 24.94 3.19 -6.76
C ILE A 114 24.94 2.22 -5.57
N SER A 115 24.63 0.94 -5.78
CA SER A 115 24.69 -0.09 -4.73
C SER A 115 26.08 -0.17 -4.07
N LYS A 116 27.17 -0.12 -4.84
CA LYS A 116 28.54 -0.08 -4.30
C LYS A 116 28.80 1.19 -3.46
N ALA A 117 28.31 2.34 -3.90
CA ALA A 117 28.44 3.59 -3.15
C ALA A 117 27.69 3.51 -1.80
N ILE A 118 26.46 2.99 -1.80
CA ILE A 118 25.65 2.76 -0.60
C ILE A 118 26.34 1.80 0.37
N LYS A 119 26.86 0.66 -0.12
CA LYS A 119 27.63 -0.31 0.70
C LYS A 119 28.88 0.32 1.32
N SER A 120 29.48 1.31 0.64
CA SER A 120 30.65 2.06 1.11
C SER A 120 30.28 3.31 1.93
N ASN A 121 29.02 3.48 2.34
CA ASN A 121 28.49 4.64 3.07
C ASN A 121 28.68 5.99 2.36
N LYS A 122 28.84 6.00 1.03
CA LYS A 122 28.98 7.22 0.21
C LYS A 122 27.61 7.75 -0.22
N PHE A 123 26.78 8.10 0.76
CA PHE A 123 25.36 8.41 0.53
C PHE A 123 25.13 9.63 -0.38
N SER A 124 25.85 10.74 -0.19
CA SER A 124 25.69 11.93 -1.06
C SER A 124 25.98 11.64 -2.54
N SER A 125 26.98 10.80 -2.82
CA SER A 125 27.26 10.35 -4.19
C SER A 125 26.13 9.49 -4.74
N ALA A 126 25.58 8.58 -3.92
CA ALA A 126 24.47 7.74 -4.32
C ALA A 126 23.19 8.54 -4.59
N GLU A 127 22.91 9.59 -3.80
CA GLU A 127 21.78 10.51 -4.04
C GLU A 127 21.89 11.19 -5.41
N SER A 128 23.03 11.82 -5.71
CA SER A 128 23.26 12.47 -7.01
C SER A 128 23.16 11.49 -8.18
N ASP A 129 23.70 10.27 -8.03
CA ASP A 129 23.62 9.24 -9.07
C ASP A 129 22.17 8.75 -9.29
N LEU A 130 21.37 8.60 -8.23
CA LEU A 130 19.96 8.23 -8.31
C LEU A 130 19.13 9.30 -9.03
N GLU A 131 19.36 10.59 -8.71
CA GLU A 131 18.72 11.71 -9.42
C GLU A 131 19.08 11.70 -10.91
N SER A 132 20.33 11.38 -11.26
CA SER A 132 20.79 11.30 -12.65
C SER A 132 20.13 10.19 -13.49
N ILE A 133 19.49 9.21 -12.85
CA ILE A 133 18.81 8.08 -13.50
C ILE A 133 17.28 8.14 -13.36
N GLY A 134 16.74 9.29 -12.92
CA GLY A 134 15.30 9.55 -12.93
C GLY A 134 14.61 9.54 -11.56
N ALA A 135 15.35 9.45 -10.45
CA ALA A 135 14.75 9.61 -9.13
C ALA A 135 14.24 11.05 -8.92
N GLN A 136 13.04 11.18 -8.39
CA GLN A 136 12.44 12.48 -8.11
C GLN A 136 12.85 12.99 -6.73
N SER A 137 13.56 14.11 -6.72
CA SER A 137 14.00 14.82 -5.52
C SER A 137 12.83 15.56 -4.84
N SER A 138 11.83 14.81 -4.39
CA SER A 138 10.64 15.34 -3.71
C SER A 138 10.77 15.19 -2.18
N LYS A 139 9.97 15.96 -1.44
CA LYS A 139 9.83 15.81 0.02
C LYS A 139 9.20 14.47 0.42
N GLU A 140 8.59 13.77 -0.54
CA GLU A 140 7.85 12.53 -0.29
C GLU A 140 8.71 11.28 -0.48
N ALA A 141 9.96 11.41 -0.94
CA ALA A 141 10.85 10.27 -1.21
C ALA A 141 11.00 9.33 0.01
N GLU A 142 11.09 9.85 1.23
CA GLU A 142 11.14 9.02 2.46
C GLU A 142 9.83 8.25 2.71
N THR A 143 8.68 8.86 2.45
CA THR A 143 7.38 8.18 2.53
C THR A 143 7.27 7.10 1.47
N ILE A 144 7.72 7.39 0.25
CA ILE A 144 7.76 6.45 -0.88
C ILE A 144 8.67 5.27 -0.51
N PHE A 145 9.82 5.48 0.13
CA PHE A 145 10.69 4.40 0.60
C PHE A 145 9.91 3.38 1.45
N PHE A 146 9.22 3.84 2.50
CA PHE A 146 8.51 2.92 3.40
C PHE A 146 7.34 2.22 2.72
N ILE A 147 6.67 2.85 1.76
CA ILE A 147 5.61 2.19 0.98
C ILE A 147 6.19 1.13 0.04
N TRP A 148 7.32 1.41 -0.63
CA TRP A 148 7.94 0.47 -1.57
C TRP A 148 8.56 -0.73 -0.87
N LYS A 149 9.08 -0.55 0.36
CA LYS A 149 9.54 -1.65 1.21
C LYS A 149 8.46 -2.73 1.34
N GLU A 150 7.25 -2.33 1.73
CA GLU A 150 6.12 -3.26 1.87
C GLU A 150 5.67 -3.81 0.51
N TYR A 151 5.60 -2.96 -0.52
CA TYR A 151 5.14 -3.38 -1.84
C TYR A 151 6.00 -4.49 -2.47
N LEU A 152 7.33 -4.43 -2.33
CA LEU A 152 8.20 -5.48 -2.87
C LEU A 152 7.99 -6.82 -2.16
N ARG A 153 7.84 -6.79 -0.83
CA ARG A 153 7.50 -7.98 -0.04
C ARG A 153 6.12 -8.52 -0.42
N ASP A 154 5.12 -7.66 -0.57
CA ASP A 154 3.80 -8.05 -1.03
C ASP A 154 3.85 -8.72 -2.41
N LYS A 155 4.69 -8.21 -3.31
CA LYS A 155 4.88 -8.76 -4.65
C LYS A 155 5.54 -10.14 -4.62
N GLU A 156 6.57 -10.31 -3.80
CA GLU A 156 7.22 -11.61 -3.59
C GLU A 156 6.23 -12.65 -3.04
N ASN A 157 5.39 -12.22 -2.09
CA ASN A 157 4.35 -13.04 -1.47
C ASN A 157 3.09 -13.18 -2.34
N LYS A 158 3.09 -12.64 -3.56
CA LYS A 158 1.96 -12.69 -4.52
C LYS A 158 0.66 -12.18 -3.92
N ALA A 159 0.74 -11.13 -3.09
CA ALA A 159 -0.44 -10.53 -2.49
C ALA A 159 -1.39 -10.04 -3.60
N PRO A 160 -2.71 -10.26 -3.50
CA PRO A 160 -3.64 -10.05 -4.60
C PRO A 160 -3.74 -8.58 -5.02
N TRP A 161 -3.44 -7.63 -4.14
CA TRP A 161 -3.39 -6.21 -4.48
C TRP A 161 -2.15 -5.78 -5.29
N THR A 162 -1.19 -6.69 -5.49
CA THR A 162 -0.03 -6.49 -6.38
C THR A 162 -0.23 -7.10 -7.77
N ASP A 163 -1.35 -7.81 -7.99
CA ASP A 163 -1.73 -8.36 -9.29
C ASP A 163 -2.43 -7.29 -10.16
N PRO A 164 -1.93 -7.02 -11.38
CA PRO A 164 -2.56 -6.08 -12.30
C PRO A 164 -3.99 -6.42 -12.69
N GLU A 165 -4.38 -7.70 -12.71
CA GLU A 165 -5.76 -8.13 -13.03
C GLU A 165 -6.74 -7.63 -11.97
N ASN A 166 -6.26 -7.43 -10.75
CA ASN A 166 -7.04 -6.98 -9.61
C ASN A 166 -7.11 -5.45 -9.47
N ILE A 167 -6.61 -4.68 -10.44
CA ILE A 167 -6.45 -3.22 -10.32
C ILE A 167 -7.76 -2.49 -9.93
N LYS A 168 -8.92 -2.98 -10.36
CA LYS A 168 -10.22 -2.40 -9.99
C LYS A 168 -10.49 -2.55 -8.49
N ILE A 169 -10.30 -3.75 -7.95
CA ILE A 169 -10.49 -4.06 -6.53
C ILE A 169 -9.46 -3.31 -5.69
N THR A 170 -8.19 -3.34 -6.11
CA THR A 170 -7.08 -2.64 -5.44
C THR A 170 -7.36 -1.14 -5.33
N ARG A 171 -7.94 -0.51 -6.37
CA ARG A 171 -8.34 0.91 -6.31
C ARG A 171 -9.41 1.19 -5.26
N VAL A 172 -10.41 0.33 -5.15
CA VAL A 172 -11.47 0.50 -4.15
C VAL A 172 -10.93 0.26 -2.75
N TYR A 173 -10.10 -0.77 -2.56
CA TYR A 173 -9.39 -1.05 -1.31
C TYR A 173 -8.56 0.15 -0.85
N ARG A 174 -7.73 0.72 -1.74
CA ARG A 174 -6.93 1.92 -1.42
C ARG A 174 -7.79 3.17 -1.20
N ALA A 175 -8.92 3.30 -1.90
CA ALA A 175 -9.87 4.40 -1.67
C ALA A 175 -10.56 4.29 -0.31
N MET A 176 -10.87 3.07 0.15
CA MET A 176 -11.40 2.81 1.49
C MET A 176 -10.39 3.22 2.56
N LEU A 177 -9.14 2.80 2.43
CA LEU A 177 -8.05 3.19 3.33
C LEU A 177 -7.85 4.71 3.37
N ALA A 178 -7.85 5.37 2.21
CA ALA A 178 -7.74 6.83 2.14
C ALA A 178 -8.94 7.54 2.78
N TYR A 179 -10.15 7.01 2.60
CA TYR A 179 -11.35 7.53 3.21
C TYR A 179 -11.29 7.42 4.74
N VAL A 180 -10.93 6.26 5.29
CA VAL A 180 -10.86 6.11 6.76
C VAL A 180 -9.73 6.94 7.36
N SER A 181 -8.57 7.03 6.69
CA SER A 181 -7.45 7.86 7.17
C SER A 181 -7.78 9.36 7.19
N LYS A 182 -8.65 9.84 6.29
CA LYS A 182 -9.06 11.25 6.25
C LYS A 182 -10.14 11.58 7.27
N ASN A 183 -11.11 10.68 7.43
CA ASN A 183 -12.32 10.99 8.17
C ASN A 183 -12.26 10.52 9.62
N TYR A 184 -11.37 9.59 9.97
CA TYR A 184 -11.42 8.86 11.23
C TYR A 184 -10.12 8.95 12.01
N GLU A 185 -10.26 9.17 13.31
CA GLU A 185 -9.15 9.20 14.25
C GLU A 185 -8.55 7.80 14.38
N ARG A 186 -7.23 7.77 14.59
CA ARG A 186 -6.46 6.53 14.78
C ARG A 186 -7.05 5.83 16.02
N PRO A 187 -7.68 4.65 15.88
CA PRO A 187 -8.28 3.97 17.04
C PRO A 187 -7.24 3.58 18.08
N PHE A 188 -5.97 3.53 17.67
CA PHE A 188 -4.83 3.19 18.48
C PHE A 188 -3.81 4.33 18.56
N GLY A 189 -3.21 4.49 19.74
CA GLY A 189 -2.06 5.35 19.95
C GLY A 189 -0.77 4.80 19.32
N ALA A 190 0.32 5.56 19.41
CA ALA A 190 1.62 5.18 18.84
C ALA A 190 2.24 3.90 19.45
N GLN A 191 1.80 3.52 20.65
CA GLN A 191 2.33 2.40 21.44
C GLN A 191 1.41 1.17 21.50
N ALA A 192 0.40 1.09 20.64
CA ALA A 192 -0.50 -0.06 20.68
C ALA A 192 0.25 -1.35 20.31
N GLU A 193 0.04 -2.38 21.13
CA GLU A 193 0.62 -3.70 20.87
C GLU A 193 -0.03 -4.31 19.62
N GLN A 194 0.78 -4.94 18.78
CA GLN A 194 0.30 -5.58 17.55
C GLN A 194 -0.80 -6.61 17.83
N GLY A 195 -0.66 -7.41 18.90
CA GLY A 195 -1.70 -8.37 19.27
C GLY A 195 -3.06 -7.73 19.60
N ALA A 196 -3.08 -6.52 20.16
CA ALA A 196 -4.33 -5.80 20.46
C ALA A 196 -5.05 -5.35 19.19
N ILE A 197 -4.30 -4.86 18.20
CA ILE A 197 -4.83 -4.39 16.92
C ILE A 197 -5.37 -5.57 16.10
N ILE A 198 -4.65 -6.70 16.12
CA ILE A 198 -5.07 -7.90 15.40
C ILE A 198 -6.29 -8.55 16.05
N ALA A 199 -6.35 -8.56 17.38
CA ALA A 199 -7.54 -8.96 18.12
C ALA A 199 -8.76 -8.09 17.76
N ASP A 200 -8.59 -6.76 17.71
CA ASP A 200 -9.65 -5.83 17.30
C ASP A 200 -10.11 -6.08 15.87
N ALA A 201 -9.17 -6.32 14.95
CA ALA A 201 -9.48 -6.63 13.57
C ALA A 201 -10.19 -7.98 13.39
N ALA A 202 -9.82 -9.01 14.16
CA ALA A 202 -10.51 -10.29 14.16
C ALA A 202 -11.97 -10.13 14.61
N GLN A 203 -12.21 -9.34 15.67
CA GLN A 203 -13.57 -9.02 16.11
C GLN A 203 -14.35 -8.24 15.05
N ALA A 204 -13.74 -7.21 14.46
CA ALA A 204 -14.38 -6.40 13.43
C ALA A 204 -14.78 -7.26 12.22
N LEU A 205 -13.90 -8.14 11.74
CA LEU A 205 -14.21 -9.08 10.66
C LEU A 205 -15.35 -10.03 11.04
N SER A 206 -15.30 -10.60 12.25
CA SER A 206 -16.38 -11.47 12.75
C SER A 206 -17.72 -10.75 12.75
N ASN A 207 -17.77 -9.51 13.23
CA ASN A 207 -19.01 -8.72 13.29
C ASN A 207 -19.50 -8.32 11.89
N CYS A 208 -18.58 -8.05 10.94
CA CYS A 208 -18.96 -7.85 9.55
C CYS A 208 -19.65 -9.09 8.96
N MET A 209 -19.16 -10.29 9.27
CA MET A 209 -19.72 -11.56 8.79
C MET A 209 -21.04 -11.91 9.48
N GLU A 210 -21.20 -11.56 10.77
CA GLU A 210 -22.43 -11.81 11.52
C GLU A 210 -23.57 -10.87 11.08
N ASN A 211 -23.24 -9.60 10.77
CA ASN A 211 -24.22 -8.56 10.44
C ASN A 211 -23.96 -7.89 9.07
N PRO A 212 -23.86 -8.66 7.97
CA PRO A 212 -23.44 -8.14 6.68
C PRO A 212 -24.42 -7.13 6.09
N THR A 213 -25.70 -7.17 6.47
CA THR A 213 -26.74 -6.22 6.04
C THR A 213 -26.57 -4.84 6.69
N GLU A 214 -25.91 -4.74 7.83
CA GLU A 214 -25.75 -3.47 8.57
C GLU A 214 -24.61 -2.58 8.05
N LEU A 215 -23.67 -3.14 7.28
CA LEU A 215 -22.56 -2.40 6.68
C LEU A 215 -23.08 -1.27 5.77
N ALA A 216 -22.62 -0.04 5.98
CA ALA A 216 -23.12 1.11 5.23
C ALA A 216 -22.59 1.15 3.80
N TRP A 217 -21.38 0.63 3.56
CA TRP A 217 -20.82 0.52 2.21
C TRP A 217 -21.14 -0.84 1.60
N LYS A 218 -21.84 -0.84 0.46
CA LYS A 218 -22.29 -2.04 -0.28
C LYS A 218 -21.66 -2.15 -1.68
N GLY A 219 -20.40 -1.75 -1.84
CA GLY A 219 -19.76 -1.75 -3.17
C GLY A 219 -20.20 -0.57 -4.06
N GLU A 220 -20.77 0.48 -3.46
CA GLU A 220 -21.28 1.65 -4.17
C GLU A 220 -20.18 2.52 -4.78
N SER A 221 -20.55 3.36 -5.74
CA SER A 221 -19.63 4.28 -6.44
C SER A 221 -19.03 5.35 -5.53
N LYS A 222 -19.63 5.61 -4.36
CA LYS A 222 -19.16 6.55 -3.35
C LYS A 222 -18.81 5.78 -2.06
N MET A 223 -17.66 6.12 -1.48
CA MET A 223 -17.23 5.57 -0.20
C MET A 223 -17.92 6.34 0.95
N THR A 224 -18.81 5.67 1.68
CA THR A 224 -19.51 6.20 2.84
C THR A 224 -19.64 5.11 3.91
N MET A 225 -19.10 5.37 5.10
CA MET A 225 -19.20 4.46 6.25
C MET A 225 -19.64 5.24 7.49
N ARG A 226 -20.39 4.60 8.40
CA ARG A 226 -20.82 5.21 9.69
C ARG A 226 -19.74 5.04 10.75
N LYS A 227 -19.90 5.57 11.98
CA LYS A 227 -18.85 5.49 13.04
C LYS A 227 -18.76 4.16 13.71
N GLU A 228 -19.90 3.55 13.86
CA GLU A 228 -20.20 2.25 14.41
C GLU A 228 -20.07 1.12 13.37
N ASP A 229 -19.69 1.44 12.12
CA ASP A 229 -19.57 0.44 11.06
C ASP A 229 -18.33 -0.45 11.26
N GLU A 230 -18.53 -1.75 11.38
CA GLU A 230 -17.45 -2.72 11.62
C GLU A 230 -16.49 -2.83 10.44
N LEU A 231 -16.96 -2.59 9.21
CA LEU A 231 -16.07 -2.54 8.04
C LEU A 231 -15.15 -1.32 8.12
N ARG A 232 -15.65 -0.20 8.65
CA ARG A 232 -14.81 0.95 8.95
C ARG A 232 -13.80 0.61 10.04
N ARG A 233 -14.20 -0.09 11.12
CA ARG A 233 -13.29 -0.50 12.19
C ARG A 233 -12.17 -1.38 11.63
N LEU A 234 -12.50 -2.40 10.84
CA LEU A 234 -11.52 -3.25 10.15
C LEU A 234 -10.59 -2.43 9.23
N ALA A 235 -11.14 -1.51 8.44
CA ALA A 235 -10.34 -0.63 7.59
C ALA A 235 -9.42 0.32 8.39
N SER A 236 -9.87 0.79 9.55
CA SER A 236 -9.08 1.61 10.45
C SER A 236 -7.90 0.84 11.07
N ASN A 237 -8.04 -0.47 11.34
CA ASN A 237 -6.93 -1.33 11.77
C ASN A 237 -5.83 -1.42 10.69
N VAL A 238 -6.20 -1.64 9.43
CA VAL A 238 -5.24 -1.63 8.31
C VAL A 238 -4.61 -0.24 8.14
N SER A 239 -5.41 0.82 8.21
CA SER A 239 -4.91 2.19 8.09
C SER A 239 -3.98 2.60 9.25
N TYR A 240 -4.14 2.02 10.44
CA TYR A 240 -3.18 2.20 11.53
C TYR A 240 -1.80 1.69 11.14
N TYR A 241 -1.69 0.47 10.60
CA TYR A 241 -0.40 -0.07 10.17
C TYR A 241 0.19 0.69 8.99
N ASN A 242 -0.62 1.12 8.02
CA ASN A 242 -0.15 2.01 6.97
C ASN A 242 0.45 3.30 7.56
N TRP A 243 -0.16 3.88 8.59
CA TRP A 243 0.44 5.03 9.27
C TRP A 243 1.72 4.65 10.04
N ARG A 244 1.69 3.57 10.82
CA ARG A 244 2.79 3.14 11.69
C ARG A 244 4.04 2.76 10.90
N MET A 245 3.86 2.19 9.70
CA MET A 245 4.93 1.67 8.85
C MET A 245 5.33 2.64 7.74
N HIS A 246 4.40 3.42 7.16
CA HIS A 246 4.69 4.27 6.00
C HIS A 246 4.99 5.73 6.34
N ASN A 247 4.54 6.25 7.49
CA ASN A 247 4.86 7.62 7.87
C ASN A 247 6.37 7.74 8.15
N PRO A 248 7.09 8.73 7.61
CA PRO A 248 8.54 8.81 7.82
C PRO A 248 8.97 8.84 9.28
N ILE A 249 8.21 9.44 10.19
CA ILE A 249 8.56 9.48 11.61
C ILE A 249 8.31 8.12 12.27
N SER A 250 7.12 7.55 12.08
CA SER A 250 6.74 6.28 12.70
C SER A 250 7.44 5.07 12.06
N GLY A 251 7.63 5.07 10.74
CA GLY A 251 8.26 3.99 9.98
C GLY A 251 9.73 3.77 10.35
N LYS A 252 10.45 4.84 10.72
CA LYS A 252 11.79 4.76 11.31
C LYS A 252 11.82 3.93 12.60
N ARG A 253 10.67 3.75 13.24
CA ARG A 253 10.46 3.04 14.50
C ARG A 253 9.65 1.75 14.33
N ALA A 254 9.57 1.18 13.13
CA ALA A 254 8.71 0.04 12.83
C ALA A 254 9.46 -1.29 12.66
N ALA A 255 10.73 -1.39 13.07
CA ALA A 255 11.59 -2.54 12.76
C ALA A 255 11.18 -3.87 13.43
N GLN A 256 10.34 -3.84 14.48
CA GLN A 256 9.83 -5.05 15.14
C GLN A 256 8.41 -5.45 14.75
N ILE A 257 7.76 -4.71 13.86
CA ILE A 257 6.41 -5.06 13.44
C ILE A 257 6.49 -6.34 12.61
N ASP A 258 5.76 -7.37 13.02
CA ASP A 258 5.63 -8.58 12.21
C ASP A 258 4.76 -8.27 10.99
N GLU A 259 5.40 -8.20 9.83
CA GLU A 259 4.77 -7.84 8.57
C GLU A 259 3.87 -8.96 8.03
N THR A 260 4.11 -10.22 8.42
CA THR A 260 3.23 -11.34 8.05
C THR A 260 1.86 -11.16 8.67
N VAL A 261 1.84 -10.78 9.94
CA VAL A 261 0.60 -10.49 10.68
C VAL A 261 -0.13 -9.28 10.09
N VAL A 262 0.60 -8.22 9.72
CA VAL A 262 0.02 -7.05 9.03
C VAL A 262 -0.59 -7.45 7.68
N ARG A 263 0.08 -8.32 6.94
CA ARG A 263 -0.42 -8.82 5.65
C ARG A 263 -1.70 -9.64 5.81
N HIS A 264 -1.82 -10.47 6.85
CA HIS A 264 -3.06 -11.20 7.12
C HIS A 264 -4.25 -10.25 7.35
N LEU A 265 -4.01 -9.17 8.11
CA LEU A 265 -5.00 -8.11 8.30
C LEU A 265 -5.34 -7.37 7.00
N GLN A 266 -4.35 -7.05 6.17
CA GLN A 266 -4.58 -6.45 4.86
C GLN A 266 -5.39 -7.37 3.94
N GLN A 267 -5.10 -8.67 3.94
CA GLN A 267 -5.81 -9.69 3.17
C GLN A 267 -7.27 -9.81 3.60
N ALA A 268 -7.53 -9.83 4.91
CA ALA A 268 -8.89 -9.85 5.45
C ALA A 268 -9.73 -8.69 4.90
N LEU A 269 -9.25 -7.45 5.00
CA LEU A 269 -9.97 -6.29 4.45
C LEU A 269 -10.09 -6.37 2.92
N TYR A 270 -9.01 -6.79 2.23
CA TYR A 270 -8.99 -6.87 0.79
C TYR A 270 -10.06 -7.84 0.27
N ASP A 271 -10.21 -9.02 0.89
CA ASP A 271 -11.22 -9.99 0.48
C ASP A 271 -12.64 -9.48 0.75
N VAL A 272 -12.88 -8.76 1.85
CA VAL A 272 -14.18 -8.11 2.08
C VAL A 272 -14.49 -7.14 0.94
N VAL A 273 -13.53 -6.30 0.55
CA VAL A 273 -13.69 -5.36 -0.57
C VAL A 273 -13.93 -6.10 -1.89
N ARG A 274 -13.14 -7.12 -2.19
CA ARG A 274 -13.24 -7.95 -3.41
C ARG A 274 -14.63 -8.56 -3.52
N THR A 275 -15.03 -9.32 -2.51
CA THR A 275 -16.29 -10.06 -2.48
C THR A 275 -17.50 -9.13 -2.45
N THR A 276 -17.42 -7.97 -1.80
CA THR A 276 -18.49 -6.96 -1.85
C THR A 276 -18.68 -6.41 -3.28
N ILE A 277 -17.59 -6.18 -4.02
CA ILE A 277 -17.65 -5.70 -5.42
C ILE A 277 -18.16 -6.79 -6.37
N GLU A 278 -17.72 -8.03 -6.18
CA GLU A 278 -17.99 -9.16 -7.08
C GLU A 278 -19.36 -9.81 -6.81
N ASN A 279 -19.65 -10.11 -5.54
CA ASN A 279 -20.78 -10.93 -5.10
C ASN A 279 -21.88 -10.13 -4.38
N LYS A 280 -21.62 -8.87 -4.02
CA LYS A 280 -22.57 -7.94 -3.38
C LYS A 280 -23.25 -8.53 -2.14
N ASP A 281 -24.53 -8.90 -2.25
CA ASP A 281 -25.42 -9.28 -1.14
C ASP A 281 -25.07 -10.64 -0.51
N ARG A 282 -24.07 -11.36 -1.02
CA ARG A 282 -23.59 -12.64 -0.49
C ARG A 282 -22.09 -12.66 -0.19
N TRP A 283 -21.49 -11.49 -0.03
CA TRP A 283 -20.04 -11.37 0.15
C TRP A 283 -19.56 -12.17 1.38
N ASP A 284 -20.38 -12.24 2.43
CA ASP A 284 -20.19 -12.93 3.71
C ASP A 284 -20.06 -14.45 3.59
N ASN A 285 -20.56 -15.04 2.50
CA ASN A 285 -20.55 -16.48 2.27
C ASN A 285 -19.28 -16.98 1.57
N ASP A 286 -18.32 -16.09 1.24
CA ASP A 286 -17.04 -16.51 0.67
C ASP A 286 -16.19 -17.23 1.74
N PRO A 287 -15.75 -18.49 1.51
CA PRO A 287 -14.92 -19.24 2.45
C PRO A 287 -13.62 -18.53 2.85
N ALA A 288 -13.11 -17.60 2.03
CA ALA A 288 -11.93 -16.81 2.33
C ALA A 288 -12.09 -16.01 3.63
N HIS A 289 -13.30 -15.55 3.97
CA HIS A 289 -13.52 -14.78 5.20
C HIS A 289 -13.35 -15.63 6.45
N GLY A 290 -13.88 -16.86 6.43
CA GLY A 290 -13.67 -17.81 7.53
C GLY A 290 -12.20 -18.18 7.71
N ALA A 291 -11.47 -18.36 6.60
CA ALA A 291 -10.03 -18.63 6.64
C ALA A 291 -9.22 -17.42 7.16
N ASN A 292 -9.57 -16.21 6.72
CA ASN A 292 -8.96 -14.97 7.20
C ASN A 292 -9.24 -14.77 8.70
N LEU A 293 -10.47 -15.02 9.15
CA LEU A 293 -10.84 -14.91 10.57
C LEU A 293 -10.07 -15.91 11.44
N LEU A 294 -9.98 -17.18 11.02
CA LEU A 294 -9.21 -18.20 11.73
C LEU A 294 -7.73 -17.78 11.87
N ARG A 295 -7.14 -17.30 10.79
CA ARG A 295 -5.75 -16.84 10.76
C ARG A 295 -5.51 -15.64 11.69
N LEU A 296 -6.41 -14.65 11.70
CA LEU A 296 -6.33 -13.53 12.64
C LEU A 296 -6.47 -13.98 14.10
N PHE A 297 -7.29 -15.00 14.38
CA PHE A 297 -7.38 -15.60 15.71
C PHE A 297 -6.10 -16.33 16.11
N GLU A 298 -5.46 -17.04 15.18
CA GLU A 298 -4.16 -17.69 15.41
C GLU A 298 -3.07 -16.66 15.73
N ASP A 299 -2.97 -15.57 14.96
CA ASP A 299 -2.03 -14.47 15.20
C ASP A 299 -2.30 -13.77 16.56
N THR A 300 -3.58 -13.58 16.90
CA THR A 300 -4.01 -13.04 18.19
C THR A 300 -3.55 -13.95 19.34
N LYS A 301 -3.79 -15.26 19.23
CA LYS A 301 -3.39 -16.24 20.23
C LYS A 301 -1.87 -16.33 20.38
N GLY A 302 -1.14 -16.32 19.25
CA GLY A 302 0.33 -16.37 19.23
C GLY A 302 0.98 -15.15 19.90
N SER A 303 0.31 -14.01 19.90
CA SER A 303 0.78 -12.79 20.57
C SER A 303 0.36 -12.67 22.05
N GLY A 304 -0.32 -13.68 22.61
CA GLY A 304 -0.79 -13.66 24.00
C GLY A 304 -2.03 -12.80 24.22
N TRP A 305 -2.68 -12.34 23.15
CA TRP A 305 -3.92 -11.60 23.19
C TRP A 305 -5.13 -12.53 22.97
N THR A 306 -6.31 -12.04 23.34
CA THR A 306 -7.60 -12.71 23.13
C THR A 306 -8.67 -11.68 22.81
N VAL A 307 -9.76 -12.16 22.24
CA VAL A 307 -10.94 -11.36 21.90
C VAL A 307 -12.11 -11.88 22.73
N ASN A 308 -12.83 -11.00 23.44
CA ASN A 308 -14.07 -11.36 24.12
C ASN A 308 -15.19 -10.41 23.69
N GLY A 309 -15.80 -10.67 22.53
CA GLY A 309 -17.01 -10.01 21.99
C GLY A 309 -16.86 -8.53 21.64
N ASP A 310 -16.41 -7.72 22.60
CA ASP A 310 -16.33 -6.26 22.48
C ASP A 310 -14.90 -5.73 22.65
N LYS A 311 -14.01 -6.45 23.34
CA LYS A 311 -12.67 -5.95 23.71
C LYS A 311 -11.57 -7.00 23.56
N ALA A 312 -10.39 -6.52 23.13
CA ALA A 312 -9.16 -7.27 23.15
C ALA A 312 -8.56 -7.30 24.57
N HIS A 313 -8.12 -8.48 25.02
CA HIS A 313 -7.53 -8.70 26.35
C HIS A 313 -6.23 -9.49 26.24
N LYS A 314 -5.16 -9.01 26.89
CA LYS A 314 -3.91 -9.75 27.04
C LYS A 314 -4.06 -10.80 28.13
N LYS A 315 -3.66 -12.05 27.86
CA LYS A 315 -3.54 -13.07 28.90
C LYS A 315 -2.31 -12.72 29.74
N ASN A 316 -2.54 -12.52 31.04
CA ASN A 316 -1.46 -12.40 32.03
C ASN A 316 -0.66 -13.70 32.13
#